data_AF-A0A2A5J3S8-F1
#
_entry.id   AF-A0A2A5J3S8-F1
#
_cell.length_a   1.000
_cell.length_b   1.000
_cell.length_c   1.000
_cell.angle_alpha   90.00
_cell.angle_beta   90.00
_cell.angle_gamma   90.00
#
_symmetry.space_group_name_H-M   'P 1'
#
loop_
_entity.id
_entity.type
_entity.pdbx_description
1 polymer ?
#
loop_
_entity_poly.entity_id
_entity_poly.type
_entity_poly.pdbx_seq_one_letter_code
_entity_poly.pdbx_strand_id
1 'polypeptide(L)'
;MVDARRHDTSPAKATRARGRTGFFVPMVKDFWKDLAALGCNLSEIGYFTMISTSKATSPIGSLYMRHEWADLEGTNLDHAERTLEQLEKRGLIARDGYYILVVAWIRQYAFNNPKYLRAGLYPLQNEIDSPFLRFVFGTQLLQLRLCDLDKTKAANLHESASLLWAEITGSALPPADAMDGDIDQPNDYMITALSNMPGIELAVTELDRRTWCVVQAELHRPLQQALGKHRKVTQIQPRASNH
;
A
#
# COMPACT_ATOMS: atom_id res chain seq x y z
N MET A 1 7.63 -57.33 -48.67
CA MET A 1 7.64 -56.96 -47.24
C MET A 1 8.08 -55.52 -47.14
N VAL A 2 7.12 -54.59 -47.12
CA VAL A 2 7.39 -53.15 -46.98
C VAL A 2 6.35 -52.59 -46.01
N ASP A 3 6.81 -51.61 -45.25
CA ASP A 3 6.08 -50.53 -44.58
C ASP A 3 5.66 -50.67 -43.10
N ALA A 4 6.52 -50.08 -42.28
CA ALA A 4 6.37 -48.74 -41.72
C ALA A 4 5.35 -48.48 -40.58
N ARG A 5 5.85 -47.64 -39.66
CA ARG A 5 5.14 -46.78 -38.68
C ARG A 5 4.60 -47.48 -37.45
N ARG A 6 5.46 -47.54 -36.42
CA ARG A 6 5.03 -47.53 -35.02
C ARG A 6 4.22 -46.26 -34.78
N HIS A 7 2.93 -46.43 -34.53
CA HIS A 7 2.04 -45.38 -34.04
C HIS A 7 2.44 -45.01 -32.61
N ASP A 8 2.99 -43.82 -32.48
CA ASP A 8 3.06 -43.07 -31.23
C ASP A 8 1.63 -42.81 -30.74
N THR A 9 1.23 -43.45 -29.64
CA THR A 9 -0.05 -43.23 -28.97
C THR A 9 0.19 -42.75 -27.55
N SER A 10 0.90 -41.63 -27.44
CA SER A 10 0.81 -40.78 -26.25
C SER A 10 -0.64 -40.26 -26.13
N PRO A 11 -1.33 -40.41 -24.99
CA PRO A 11 -2.65 -39.84 -24.84
C PRO A 11 -2.52 -38.32 -24.89
N ALA A 12 -3.20 -37.71 -25.87
CA ALA A 12 -3.28 -36.28 -26.06
C ALA A 12 -3.64 -35.60 -24.73
N LYS A 13 -2.71 -34.80 -24.19
CA LYS A 13 -2.97 -33.89 -23.08
C LYS A 13 -4.18 -33.04 -23.46
N ALA A 14 -5.26 -33.21 -22.70
CA ALA A 14 -6.48 -32.44 -22.83
C ALA A 14 -6.15 -30.94 -22.86
N THR A 15 -6.29 -30.35 -24.05
CA THR A 15 -6.28 -28.91 -24.28
C THR A 15 -7.48 -28.35 -23.52
N ARG A 16 -7.25 -27.83 -22.30
CA ARG A 16 -8.32 -27.19 -21.52
C ARG A 16 -8.82 -25.97 -22.30
N ALA A 17 -10.08 -26.08 -22.69
CA ALA A 17 -10.84 -25.08 -23.43
C ALA A 17 -10.79 -23.71 -22.74
N ARG A 18 -10.53 -22.68 -23.56
CA ARG A 18 -10.80 -21.28 -23.25
C ARG A 18 -12.32 -21.07 -23.26
N GLY A 19 -12.85 -20.52 -22.15
CA GLY A 19 -14.14 -19.86 -22.08
C GLY A 19 -15.14 -20.48 -21.09
N ARG A 20 -15.29 -19.86 -19.90
CA ARG A 20 -16.54 -19.61 -19.14
C ARG A 20 -16.27 -19.34 -17.65
N THR A 21 -16.82 -18.21 -17.16
CA THR A 21 -17.31 -17.90 -15.79
C THR A 21 -16.60 -18.52 -14.58
N GLY A 22 -16.02 -17.65 -13.72
CA GLY A 22 -15.62 -17.97 -12.34
C GLY A 22 -14.11 -17.96 -12.11
N PHE A 23 -13.46 -16.79 -12.24
CA PHE A 23 -12.12 -16.61 -11.71
C PHE A 23 -12.20 -16.54 -10.18
N PHE A 24 -11.97 -17.68 -9.51
CA PHE A 24 -11.80 -17.67 -8.06
C PHE A 24 -10.47 -16.99 -7.73
N VAL A 25 -10.55 -15.93 -6.93
CA VAL A 25 -9.36 -15.28 -6.36
C VAL A 25 -8.87 -16.13 -5.18
N PRO A 26 -7.66 -16.70 -5.23
CA PRO A 26 -7.14 -17.50 -4.13
C PRO A 26 -6.87 -16.59 -2.92
N MET A 27 -7.49 -16.90 -1.79
CA MET A 27 -7.29 -16.20 -0.53
C MET A 27 -6.49 -17.08 0.43
N VAL A 28 -5.40 -16.55 0.98
CA VAL A 28 -4.65 -17.26 2.03
C VAL A 28 -5.49 -17.27 3.30
N LYS A 29 -5.65 -18.44 3.92
CA LYS A 29 -6.56 -18.64 5.07
C LYS A 29 -6.24 -17.73 6.26
N ASP A 30 -4.95 -17.44 6.48
CA ASP A 30 -4.52 -16.57 7.58
C ASP A 30 -4.83 -15.10 7.30
N PHE A 31 -4.69 -14.67 6.05
CA PHE A 31 -5.05 -13.31 5.61
C PHE A 31 -6.54 -12.99 5.82
N TRP A 32 -7.44 -13.95 5.58
CA TRP A 32 -8.86 -13.78 5.89
C TRP A 32 -9.09 -13.52 7.39
N LYS A 33 -8.42 -14.30 8.25
CA LYS A 33 -8.55 -14.16 9.70
C LYS A 33 -8.02 -12.81 10.18
N ASP A 34 -6.92 -12.35 9.61
CA ASP A 34 -6.32 -11.06 9.95
C ASP A 34 -7.29 -9.91 9.61
N LEU A 35 -7.88 -9.91 8.42
CA LEU A 35 -8.87 -8.89 8.03
C LEU A 35 -10.16 -8.97 8.86
N ALA A 36 -10.63 -10.18 9.17
CA ALA A 36 -11.78 -10.37 10.04
C ALA A 36 -11.50 -9.89 11.48
N ALA A 37 -10.29 -10.09 12.00
CA ALA A 37 -9.85 -9.58 13.29
C ALA A 37 -9.79 -8.03 13.32
N LEU A 38 -9.52 -7.42 12.17
CA LEU A 38 -9.63 -5.96 11.97
C LEU A 38 -11.07 -5.48 11.78
N GLY A 39 -12.07 -6.35 11.98
CA GLY A 39 -13.49 -6.01 11.88
C GLY A 39 -13.98 -5.83 10.45
N CYS A 40 -13.31 -6.43 9.46
CA CYS A 40 -13.79 -6.41 8.09
C CYS A 40 -14.94 -7.40 7.90
N ASN A 41 -16.00 -6.97 7.23
CA ASN A 41 -17.07 -7.85 6.77
C ASN A 41 -16.65 -8.62 5.51
N LEU A 42 -17.46 -9.60 5.09
CA LEU A 42 -17.13 -10.47 3.96
C LEU A 42 -16.97 -9.70 2.63
N SER A 43 -17.78 -8.67 2.39
CA SER A 43 -17.67 -7.82 1.20
C SER A 43 -16.35 -7.03 1.22
N GLU A 44 -16.01 -6.41 2.35
CA GLU A 44 -14.74 -5.68 2.54
C GLU A 44 -13.54 -6.61 2.29
N ILE A 45 -13.56 -7.82 2.84
CA ILE A 45 -12.51 -8.82 2.63
C ILE A 45 -12.42 -9.24 1.16
N GLY A 46 -13.57 -9.47 0.49
CA GLY A 46 -13.63 -9.79 -0.93
C GLY A 46 -13.00 -8.69 -1.79
N TYR A 47 -13.43 -7.44 -1.58
CA TYR A 47 -12.91 -6.27 -2.29
C TYR A 47 -11.42 -6.08 -2.07
N PHE A 48 -10.96 -6.13 -0.81
CA PHE A 48 -9.54 -6.00 -0.50
C PHE A 48 -8.69 -7.07 -1.19
N THR A 49 -9.18 -8.32 -1.19
CA THR A 49 -8.49 -9.45 -1.84
C THR A 49 -8.45 -9.28 -3.36
N MET A 50 -9.52 -8.76 -3.98
CA MET A 50 -9.53 -8.47 -5.42
C MET A 50 -8.50 -7.39 -5.79
N ILE A 51 -8.42 -6.32 -5.00
CA ILE A 51 -7.42 -5.25 -5.18
C ILE A 51 -6.02 -5.84 -5.02
N SER A 52 -5.76 -6.55 -3.92
CA SER A 52 -4.42 -7.04 -3.60
C SER A 52 -3.92 -8.11 -4.57
N THR A 53 -4.81 -8.89 -5.18
CA THR A 53 -4.45 -9.96 -6.13
C THR A 53 -4.61 -9.57 -7.60
N SER A 54 -5.09 -8.35 -7.88
CA SER A 54 -5.23 -7.87 -9.26
C SER A 54 -3.87 -7.83 -9.95
N LYS A 55 -3.83 -8.27 -11.20
CA LYS A 55 -2.63 -8.17 -12.04
C LYS A 55 -2.26 -6.73 -12.37
N ALA A 56 -3.21 -5.81 -12.24
CA ALA A 56 -2.99 -4.38 -12.42
C ALA A 56 -2.40 -3.70 -11.17
N THR A 57 -2.35 -4.40 -10.03
CA THR A 57 -1.74 -3.86 -8.82
C THR A 57 -0.22 -3.84 -8.97
N SER A 58 0.34 -2.64 -8.87
CA SER A 58 1.76 -2.39 -9.03
C SER A 58 2.58 -3.01 -7.89
N PRO A 59 3.92 -3.10 -8.03
CA PRO A 59 4.80 -3.62 -6.97
C PRO A 59 4.70 -2.88 -5.63
N ILE A 60 4.22 -1.64 -5.60
CA ILE A 60 4.01 -0.85 -4.38
C ILE A 60 2.58 -0.94 -3.85
N GLY A 61 1.76 -1.83 -4.41
CA GLY A 61 0.38 -1.99 -4.01
C GLY A 61 -0.53 -0.88 -4.53
N SER A 62 -0.12 -0.11 -5.56
CA SER A 62 -1.00 0.88 -6.18
C SER A 62 -1.83 0.27 -7.29
N LEU A 63 -3.05 0.74 -7.45
CA LEU A 63 -3.98 0.28 -8.46
C LEU A 63 -4.74 1.50 -9.03
N TYR A 64 -4.71 1.65 -10.35
CA TYR A 64 -5.46 2.70 -11.05
C TYR A 64 -6.81 2.16 -11.54
N MET A 65 -7.89 2.82 -11.14
CA MET A 65 -9.25 2.32 -11.22
C MET A 65 -10.18 3.38 -11.79
N ARG A 66 -10.16 3.57 -13.11
CA ARG A 66 -11.05 4.54 -13.79
C ARG A 66 -12.47 4.01 -14.04
N HIS A 67 -12.62 2.72 -14.31
CA HIS A 67 -13.90 2.12 -14.74
C HIS A 67 -14.20 0.73 -14.15
N GLU A 68 -13.25 0.06 -13.48
CA GLU A 68 -13.31 -1.41 -13.30
C GLU A 68 -14.36 -1.90 -12.28
N TRP A 69 -14.85 -1.04 -11.37
CA TRP A 69 -15.82 -1.46 -10.35
C TRP A 69 -17.24 -1.61 -10.88
N ALA A 70 -17.59 -0.89 -11.94
CA ALA A 70 -18.90 -1.01 -12.58
C ALA A 70 -19.08 -2.38 -13.28
N ASP A 71 -17.97 -3.07 -13.55
CA ASP A 71 -17.94 -4.33 -14.30
C ASP A 71 -17.96 -5.57 -13.39
N LEU A 72 -17.98 -5.41 -12.06
CA LEU A 72 -18.08 -6.53 -11.13
C LEU A 72 -19.52 -7.04 -10.98
N GLU A 73 -19.75 -8.23 -11.53
CA GLU A 73 -21.04 -8.92 -11.47
C GLU A 73 -21.53 -9.06 -10.01
N GLY A 74 -22.74 -8.57 -9.74
CA GLY A 74 -23.34 -8.60 -8.40
C GLY A 74 -22.96 -7.44 -7.48
N THR A 75 -22.20 -6.44 -7.95
CA THR A 75 -22.00 -5.19 -7.21
C THR A 75 -22.56 -3.98 -7.96
N ASN A 76 -23.11 -3.01 -7.24
CA ASN A 76 -23.39 -1.67 -7.77
C ASN A 76 -22.30 -0.67 -7.32
N LEU A 77 -22.19 0.44 -8.05
CA LEU A 77 -21.16 1.46 -7.81
C LEU A 77 -21.20 1.99 -6.36
N ASP A 78 -22.40 2.23 -5.83
CA ASP A 78 -22.58 2.75 -4.47
C ASP A 78 -22.06 1.79 -3.39
N HIS A 79 -22.26 0.48 -3.56
CA HIS A 79 -21.77 -0.53 -2.63
C HIS A 79 -20.25 -0.68 -2.73
N ALA A 80 -19.68 -0.62 -3.94
CA ALA A 80 -18.23 -0.60 -4.13
C ALA A 80 -17.60 0.63 -3.43
N GLU A 81 -18.15 1.81 -3.67
CA GLU A 81 -17.65 3.07 -3.10
C GLU A 81 -17.73 3.05 -1.57
N ARG A 82 -18.88 2.65 -1.02
CA ARG A 82 -19.04 2.51 0.44
C ARG A 82 -18.06 1.49 1.02
N THR A 83 -17.82 0.38 0.33
CA THR A 83 -16.86 -0.65 0.79
C THR A 83 -15.43 -0.10 0.80
N LEU A 84 -15.03 0.62 -0.24
CA LEU A 84 -13.73 1.28 -0.33
C LEU A 84 -13.55 2.35 0.76
N GLU A 85 -14.56 3.18 1.01
CA GLU A 85 -14.54 4.13 2.13
C GLU A 85 -14.32 3.44 3.48
N GLN A 86 -14.94 2.28 3.69
CA GLN A 86 -14.82 1.53 4.94
C GLN A 86 -13.43 0.88 5.10
N LEU A 87 -12.84 0.40 4.01
CA LEU A 87 -11.45 -0.09 3.97
C LEU A 87 -10.47 1.06 4.25
N GLU A 88 -10.73 2.25 3.69
CA GLU A 88 -9.90 3.44 3.92
C GLU A 88 -10.01 3.94 5.36
N LYS A 89 -11.21 3.96 5.95
CA LYS A 89 -11.41 4.29 7.37
C LYS A 89 -10.70 3.35 8.33
N ARG A 90 -10.45 2.10 7.91
CA ARG A 90 -9.66 1.12 8.68
C ARG A 90 -8.16 1.20 8.40
N GLY A 91 -7.72 2.10 7.52
CA GLY A 91 -6.31 2.26 7.16
C GLY A 91 -5.74 1.14 6.32
N LEU A 92 -6.59 0.30 5.70
CA LEU A 92 -6.16 -0.80 4.84
C LEU A 92 -5.76 -0.32 3.45
N ILE A 93 -6.44 0.72 2.97
CA ILE A 93 -6.17 1.39 1.70
C ILE A 93 -6.13 2.90 1.89
N ALA A 94 -5.46 3.62 0.98
CA ALA A 94 -5.57 5.06 0.83
C ALA A 94 -5.97 5.39 -0.60
N ARG A 95 -6.90 6.34 -0.78
CA ARG A 95 -7.42 6.67 -2.12
C ARG A 95 -7.19 8.13 -2.46
N ASP A 96 -6.77 8.36 -3.71
CA ASP A 96 -6.71 9.71 -4.29
C ASP A 96 -7.04 9.67 -5.78
N GLY A 97 -8.12 10.36 -6.17
CA GLY A 97 -8.71 10.25 -7.49
C GLY A 97 -9.00 8.79 -7.87
N TYR A 98 -8.40 8.33 -8.96
CA TYR A 98 -8.54 6.96 -9.45
C TYR A 98 -7.50 5.99 -8.86
N TYR A 99 -6.61 6.44 -7.99
CA TYR A 99 -5.56 5.60 -7.42
C TYR A 99 -5.98 5.06 -6.05
N ILE A 100 -5.72 3.77 -5.87
CA ILE A 100 -5.84 3.07 -4.60
C ILE A 100 -4.45 2.57 -4.22
N LEU A 101 -3.96 2.96 -3.05
CA LEU A 101 -2.76 2.39 -2.44
C LEU A 101 -3.17 1.37 -1.37
N VAL A 102 -2.73 0.12 -1.52
CA VAL A 102 -2.93 -0.94 -0.53
C VAL A 102 -1.85 -0.83 0.54
N VAL A 103 -2.15 -0.11 1.63
CA VAL A 103 -1.18 0.26 2.67
C VAL A 103 -0.53 -0.98 3.30
N ALA A 104 -1.34 -2.00 3.60
CA ALA A 104 -0.86 -3.25 4.21
C ALA A 104 0.01 -4.11 3.28
N TRP A 105 -0.07 -3.90 1.95
CA TRP A 105 0.67 -4.69 0.96
C TRP A 105 2.18 -4.48 1.07
N ILE A 106 2.59 -3.25 1.32
CA ILE A 106 4.00 -2.84 1.33
C ILE A 106 4.77 -3.60 2.42
N ARG A 107 4.19 -3.67 3.62
CA ARG A 107 4.80 -4.38 4.76
C ARG A 107 4.85 -5.89 4.54
N GLN A 108 3.79 -6.49 4.04
CA GLN A 108 3.70 -7.94 3.89
C GLN A 108 4.57 -8.47 2.75
N TYR A 109 4.62 -7.76 1.63
CA TYR A 109 5.22 -8.27 0.39
C TYR A 109 6.49 -7.53 -0.02
N ALA A 110 6.49 -6.19 0.00
CA ALA A 110 7.60 -5.41 -0.52
C ALA A 110 8.84 -5.47 0.40
N PHE A 111 8.67 -5.32 1.72
CA PHE A 111 9.80 -5.35 2.66
C PHE A 111 10.48 -6.71 2.77
N ASN A 112 9.77 -7.78 2.41
CA ASN A 112 10.32 -9.13 2.38
C ASN A 112 11.02 -9.47 1.06
N ASN A 113 10.89 -8.64 0.02
CA ASN A 113 11.46 -8.88 -1.29
C ASN A 113 12.02 -7.58 -1.93
N PRO A 114 13.35 -7.37 -1.90
CA PRO A 114 14.00 -6.18 -2.46
C PRO A 114 13.63 -5.89 -3.91
N LYS A 115 13.34 -6.93 -4.71
CA LYS A 115 12.95 -6.77 -6.11
C LYS A 115 11.61 -6.03 -6.27
N TYR A 116 10.67 -6.23 -5.35
CA TYR A 116 9.39 -5.51 -5.38
C TYR A 116 9.57 -4.04 -4.98
N LEU A 117 10.38 -3.75 -3.97
CA LEU A 117 10.73 -2.37 -3.63
C LEU A 117 11.39 -1.66 -4.81
N ARG A 118 12.41 -2.27 -5.42
CA ARG A 118 13.09 -1.68 -6.58
C ARG A 118 12.15 -1.45 -7.77
N ALA A 119 11.27 -2.41 -8.05
CA ALA A 119 10.25 -2.27 -9.10
C ALA A 119 9.21 -1.19 -8.78
N GLY A 120 9.07 -0.81 -7.52
CA GLY A 120 8.20 0.27 -7.06
C GLY A 120 8.59 1.67 -7.49
N LEU A 121 9.83 1.87 -7.93
CA LEU A 121 10.32 3.18 -8.35
C LEU A 121 9.58 3.68 -9.61
N TYR A 122 9.31 2.78 -10.56
CA TYR A 122 8.64 3.16 -11.81
C TYR A 122 7.22 3.69 -11.58
N PRO A 123 6.33 3.01 -10.81
CA PRO A 123 5.03 3.57 -10.46
C PRO A 123 5.12 4.91 -9.72
N LEU A 124 6.07 5.08 -8.80
CA LEU A 124 6.24 6.37 -8.13
C LEU A 124 6.61 7.48 -9.13
N GLN A 125 7.50 7.21 -10.08
CA GLN A 125 7.97 8.23 -11.03
C GLN A 125 6.99 8.55 -12.16
N ASN A 126 6.13 7.61 -12.55
CA ASN A 126 5.36 7.72 -13.79
C ASN A 126 3.85 7.60 -13.60
N GLU A 127 3.38 7.11 -12.44
CA GLU A 127 1.97 6.80 -12.23
C GLU A 127 1.40 7.53 -11.00
N ILE A 128 2.11 7.55 -9.87
CA ILE A 128 1.62 8.13 -8.62
C ILE A 128 2.16 9.54 -8.43
N ASP A 129 1.45 10.52 -8.95
CA ASP A 129 1.78 11.94 -8.76
C ASP A 129 1.18 12.54 -7.48
N SER A 130 0.30 11.80 -6.80
CA SER A 130 -0.36 12.24 -5.57
C SER A 130 0.64 12.41 -4.42
N PRO A 131 0.84 13.63 -3.88
CA PRO A 131 1.66 13.83 -2.69
C PRO A 131 1.08 13.11 -1.46
N PHE A 132 -0.25 12.98 -1.38
CA PHE A 132 -0.92 12.26 -0.29
C PHE A 132 -0.57 10.76 -0.32
N LEU A 133 -0.69 10.10 -1.47
CA LEU A 133 -0.36 8.66 -1.56
C LEU A 133 1.14 8.42 -1.37
N ARG A 134 2.00 9.31 -1.89
CA ARG A 134 3.45 9.27 -1.64
C ARG A 134 3.78 9.42 -0.15
N PHE A 135 3.10 10.32 0.56
CA PHE A 135 3.24 10.48 2.00
C PHE A 135 2.84 9.20 2.75
N VAL A 136 1.67 8.63 2.44
CA VAL A 136 1.20 7.38 3.07
C VAL A 136 2.17 6.23 2.80
N PHE A 137 2.68 6.09 1.57
CA PHE A 137 3.74 5.12 1.28
C PHE A 137 5.00 5.38 2.12
N GLY A 138 5.41 6.65 2.21
CA GLY A 138 6.52 7.09 3.05
C GLY A 138 6.37 6.66 4.51
N THR A 139 5.17 6.79 5.10
CA THR A 139 4.91 6.32 6.48
C THR A 139 5.12 4.82 6.66
N GLN A 140 4.94 4.02 5.60
CA GLN A 140 5.24 2.59 5.67
C GLN A 140 6.74 2.34 5.73
N LEU A 141 7.57 3.14 5.04
CA LEU A 141 9.03 2.99 5.07
C LEU A 141 9.64 3.24 6.45
N LEU A 142 8.98 3.96 7.36
CA LEU A 142 9.43 4.11 8.75
C LEU A 142 9.41 2.80 9.53
N GLN A 143 8.54 1.87 9.15
CA GLN A 143 8.46 0.54 9.77
C GLN A 143 9.52 -0.43 9.26
N LEU A 144 10.35 -0.03 8.29
CA LEU A 144 11.36 -0.89 7.73
C LEU A 144 12.48 -1.11 8.74
N ARG A 145 12.50 -2.31 9.33
CA ARG A 145 13.52 -2.74 10.30
C ARG A 145 14.67 -3.45 9.59
N LEU A 146 15.83 -2.81 9.57
CA LEU A 146 17.05 -3.34 8.93
C LEU A 146 18.15 -3.70 9.94
N CYS A 147 18.13 -3.11 11.14
CA CYS A 147 19.19 -3.28 12.14
C CYS A 147 19.44 -4.74 12.56
N ASP A 148 18.41 -5.59 12.54
CA ASP A 148 18.49 -7.01 12.95
C ASP A 148 18.61 -8.00 11.78
N LEU A 149 18.70 -7.49 10.54
CA LEU A 149 18.85 -8.34 9.37
C LEU A 149 20.32 -8.68 9.12
N ASP A 150 20.57 -9.81 8.45
CA ASP A 150 21.89 -10.10 7.91
C ASP A 150 22.39 -8.95 7.04
N LYS A 151 23.68 -8.62 7.14
CA LYS A 151 24.30 -7.46 6.47
C LYS A 151 24.00 -7.41 4.97
N THR A 152 24.00 -8.57 4.29
CA THR A 152 23.75 -8.65 2.86
C THR A 152 22.29 -8.34 2.52
N LYS A 153 21.36 -8.88 3.33
CA LYS A 153 19.92 -8.61 3.16
C LYS A 153 19.57 -7.16 3.51
N ALA A 154 20.13 -6.66 4.61
CA ALA A 154 19.98 -5.28 5.07
C ALA A 154 20.45 -4.29 3.99
N ALA A 155 21.64 -4.51 3.41
CA ALA A 155 22.18 -3.66 2.35
C ALA A 155 21.29 -3.64 1.09
N ASN A 156 20.81 -4.80 0.63
CA ASN A 156 19.95 -4.87 -0.56
C ASN A 156 18.59 -4.20 -0.35
N LEU A 157 17.99 -4.36 0.84
CA LEU A 157 16.74 -3.69 1.18
C LEU A 157 16.95 -2.19 1.36
N HIS A 158 18.02 -1.78 2.03
CA HIS A 158 18.40 -0.38 2.22
C HIS A 158 18.59 0.34 0.88
N GLU A 159 19.35 -0.26 -0.05
CA GLU A 159 19.57 0.29 -1.39
C GLU A 159 18.23 0.49 -2.13
N SER A 160 17.36 -0.52 -2.08
CA SER A 160 16.06 -0.48 -2.77
C SER A 160 15.10 0.54 -2.13
N ALA A 161 15.05 0.59 -0.80
CA ALA A 161 14.23 1.56 -0.06
C ALA A 161 14.75 2.99 -0.23
N SER A 162 16.07 3.17 -0.34
CA SER A 162 16.70 4.48 -0.54
C SER A 162 16.26 5.14 -1.84
N LEU A 163 16.10 4.37 -2.92
CA LEU A 163 15.58 4.88 -4.19
C LEU A 163 14.16 5.43 -4.05
N LEU A 164 13.28 4.68 -3.38
CA LEU A 164 11.89 5.10 -3.15
C LEU A 164 11.81 6.29 -2.19
N TRP A 165 12.63 6.29 -1.15
CA TRP A 165 12.67 7.36 -0.15
C TRP A 165 13.15 8.67 -0.75
N ALA A 166 14.19 8.63 -1.57
CA ALA A 166 14.70 9.79 -2.29
C ALA A 166 13.66 10.33 -3.29
N GLU A 167 12.93 9.45 -3.99
CA GLU A 167 11.85 9.83 -4.89
C GLU A 167 10.68 10.51 -4.15
N ILE A 168 10.38 10.09 -2.92
CA ILE A 168 9.28 10.67 -2.12
C ILE A 168 9.70 11.97 -1.45
N THR A 169 10.88 12.00 -0.82
CA THR A 169 11.28 13.06 0.12
C THR A 169 12.35 14.00 -0.43
N GLY A 170 13.00 13.66 -1.54
CA GLY A 170 14.18 14.36 -2.04
C GLY A 170 15.42 14.22 -1.13
N SER A 171 15.37 13.37 -0.11
CA SER A 171 16.42 13.22 0.90
C SER A 171 17.00 11.80 0.91
N ALA A 172 18.22 11.63 1.41
CA ALA A 172 18.79 10.31 1.62
C ALA A 172 18.06 9.58 2.75
N LEU A 173 17.92 8.25 2.64
CA LEU A 173 17.45 7.39 3.74
C LEU A 173 18.57 7.27 4.80
N PRO A 174 18.26 7.21 6.11
CA PRO A 174 19.30 7.01 7.12
C PRO A 174 20.02 5.66 6.92
N PRO A 175 21.24 5.51 7.45
CA PRO A 175 21.97 4.24 7.42
C PRO A 175 21.16 3.05 7.96
N ALA A 176 21.41 1.84 7.45
CA ALA A 176 20.62 0.66 7.77
C ALA A 176 20.63 0.27 9.26
N ASP A 177 21.70 0.59 9.99
CA ASP A 177 21.84 0.38 11.44
C ASP A 177 20.96 1.33 12.27
N ALA A 178 20.61 2.49 11.71
CA ALA A 178 19.68 3.46 12.33
C ALA A 178 18.20 3.21 11.97
N MET A 179 17.90 2.11 11.27
CA MET A 179 16.55 1.71 10.87
C MET A 179 16.08 0.52 11.71
N ASP A 180 15.57 0.82 12.91
CA ASP A 180 15.02 -0.17 13.85
C ASP A 180 13.53 -0.48 13.63
N GLY A 181 12.84 0.35 12.85
CA GLY A 181 11.43 0.19 12.54
C GLY A 181 10.51 0.40 13.73
N ASP A 182 10.97 1.06 14.79
CA ASP A 182 10.15 1.38 15.96
C ASP A 182 9.12 2.47 15.61
N ILE A 183 7.83 2.14 15.69
CA ILE A 183 6.74 3.08 15.41
C ILE A 183 6.35 3.93 16.61
N ASP A 184 6.69 3.47 17.82
CA ASP A 184 6.46 4.21 19.06
C ASP A 184 7.54 5.28 19.24
N GLN A 185 8.74 5.03 18.70
CA GLN A 185 9.86 5.97 18.65
C GLN A 185 10.43 6.05 17.22
N PRO A 186 9.68 6.63 16.27
CA PRO A 186 10.12 6.68 14.89
C PRO A 186 11.39 7.53 14.74
N ASN A 187 12.25 7.14 13.79
CA ASN A 187 13.46 7.88 13.49
C ASN A 187 13.17 9.34 13.11
N ASP A 188 13.61 10.28 13.95
CA ASP A 188 13.35 11.72 13.81
C ASP A 188 13.82 12.31 12.48
N TYR A 189 14.92 11.79 11.94
CA TYR A 189 15.43 12.21 10.64
C TYR A 189 14.45 11.82 9.52
N MET A 190 13.87 10.61 9.60
CA MET A 190 12.85 10.18 8.64
C MET A 190 11.54 10.96 8.76
N ILE A 191 11.09 11.23 10.00
CA ILE A 191 9.92 12.09 10.27
C ILE A 191 10.14 13.48 9.68
N THR A 192 11.32 14.05 9.90
CA THR A 192 11.68 15.38 9.39
C THR A 192 11.69 15.41 7.87
N ALA A 193 12.31 14.42 7.21
CA ALA A 193 12.33 14.34 5.75
C ALA A 193 10.93 14.19 5.15
N LEU A 194 10.05 13.36 5.73
CA LEU A 194 8.65 13.28 5.29
C LEU A 194 7.89 14.58 5.52
N SER A 195 8.15 15.29 6.62
CA SER A 195 7.51 16.57 6.88
C SER A 195 7.90 17.67 5.88
N ASN A 196 8.93 17.43 5.06
CA ASN A 196 9.45 18.38 4.08
C ASN A 196 9.32 17.88 2.63
N MET A 197 8.58 16.78 2.39
CA MET A 197 8.44 16.25 1.03
C MET A 197 7.76 17.26 0.09
N PRO A 198 8.03 17.21 -1.22
CA PRO A 198 7.33 18.04 -2.20
C PRO A 198 5.80 17.82 -2.13
N GLY A 199 5.04 18.92 -2.08
CA GLY A 199 3.57 18.88 -2.03
C GLY A 199 2.98 18.50 -0.67
N ILE A 200 3.76 18.61 0.42
CA ILE A 200 3.33 18.23 1.77
C ILE A 200 2.05 18.95 2.23
N GLU A 201 1.81 20.18 1.82
CA GLU A 201 0.61 20.94 2.18
C GLU A 201 -0.67 20.27 1.67
N LEU A 202 -0.61 19.68 0.46
CA LEU A 202 -1.72 18.92 -0.12
C LEU A 202 -1.93 17.61 0.64
N ALA A 203 -0.84 16.92 0.97
CA ALA A 203 -0.91 15.68 1.75
C ALA A 203 -1.51 15.93 3.15
N VAL A 204 -1.09 16.99 3.85
CA VAL A 204 -1.63 17.38 5.17
C VAL A 204 -3.12 17.66 5.10
N THR A 205 -3.57 18.39 4.07
CA THR A 205 -4.99 18.68 3.87
C THR A 205 -5.81 17.39 3.72
N GLU A 206 -5.33 16.45 2.91
CA GLU A 206 -6.01 15.16 2.69
C GLU A 206 -5.97 14.24 3.92
N LEU A 207 -4.91 14.30 4.72
CA LEU A 207 -4.80 13.59 6.01
C LEU A 207 -5.79 14.13 7.04
N ASP A 208 -5.88 15.46 7.17
CA ASP A 208 -6.82 16.12 8.08
C ASP A 208 -8.27 15.81 7.68
N ARG A 209 -8.59 15.86 6.37
CA ARG A 209 -9.90 15.47 5.83
C ARG A 209 -10.28 14.03 6.17
N ARG A 210 -9.30 13.12 6.24
CA ARG A 210 -9.50 11.70 6.57
C ARG A 210 -9.29 11.39 8.04
N THR A 211 -9.13 12.40 8.90
CA THR A 211 -8.81 12.18 10.33
C THR A 211 -7.65 11.20 10.53
N TRP A 212 -6.67 11.21 9.62
CA TRP A 212 -5.46 10.39 9.70
C TRP A 212 -5.67 8.88 9.71
N CYS A 213 -6.83 8.38 9.28
CA CYS A 213 -7.17 6.94 9.38
C CYS A 213 -6.26 6.01 8.56
N VAL A 214 -5.54 6.54 7.57
CA VAL A 214 -4.63 5.80 6.68
C VAL A 214 -3.18 5.74 7.18
N VAL A 215 -2.89 6.39 8.31
CA VAL A 215 -1.59 6.37 9.00
C VAL A 215 -1.77 5.64 10.32
N GLN A 216 -0.78 4.84 10.72
CA GLN A 216 -0.79 4.15 12.02
C GLN A 216 -0.89 5.15 13.17
N ALA A 217 -1.69 4.83 14.18
CA ALA A 217 -2.07 5.77 15.25
C ALA A 217 -0.85 6.25 16.05
N GLU A 218 0.13 5.38 16.24
CA GLU A 218 1.40 5.62 16.92
C GLU A 218 2.19 6.74 16.24
N LEU A 219 2.13 6.80 14.91
CA LEU A 219 2.81 7.83 14.11
C LEU A 219 2.08 9.18 14.08
N HIS A 220 0.82 9.26 14.53
CA HIS A 220 0.03 10.49 14.44
C HIS A 220 0.71 11.64 15.19
N ARG A 221 1.07 11.43 16.45
CA ARG A 221 1.67 12.48 17.29
C ARG A 221 2.99 13.03 16.70
N PRO A 222 4.02 12.20 16.43
CA PRO A 222 5.29 12.70 15.91
C PRO A 222 5.13 13.39 14.54
N LEU A 223 4.31 12.84 13.65
CA LEU A 223 4.04 13.45 12.35
C LEU A 223 3.28 14.77 12.48
N GLN A 224 2.26 14.85 13.34
CA GLN A 224 1.49 16.08 13.55
C GLN A 224 2.33 17.20 14.16
N GLN A 225 3.27 16.87 15.05
CA GLN A 225 4.23 17.83 15.59
C GLN A 225 5.15 18.36 14.49
N ALA A 226 5.74 17.47 13.69
CA ALA A 226 6.61 17.86 12.57
C ALA A 226 5.86 18.66 11.49
N LEU A 227 4.60 18.34 11.24
CA LEU A 227 3.73 18.99 10.25
C LEU A 227 3.05 20.25 10.78
N GLY A 228 3.23 20.60 12.06
CA GLY A 228 2.64 21.79 12.67
C GLY A 228 2.97 23.10 11.95
N LYS A 229 4.11 23.16 11.25
CA LYS A 229 4.53 24.29 10.41
C LYS A 229 3.74 24.41 9.08
N HIS A 230 3.14 23.33 8.58
CA HIS A 230 2.39 23.30 7.31
C HIS A 230 0.87 23.36 7.52
N ARG A 231 0.38 23.07 8.73
CA ARG A 231 -1.02 23.25 9.08
C ARG A 231 -1.32 24.75 9.22
N LYS A 232 -2.15 25.31 8.33
CA LYS A 232 -2.84 26.57 8.62
C LYS A 232 -3.68 26.34 9.86
N VAL A 233 -3.25 26.91 10.98
CA VAL A 233 -3.91 26.79 12.27
C VAL A 233 -5.32 27.36 12.16
N THR A 234 -6.32 26.52 11.89
CA THR A 234 -7.66 26.80 12.40
C THR A 234 -7.57 26.51 13.89
N GLN A 235 -7.36 27.55 14.69
CA GLN A 235 -7.39 27.42 16.14
C GLN A 235 -8.76 26.89 16.52
N ILE A 236 -8.84 25.61 16.88
CA ILE A 236 -9.98 25.10 17.61
C ILE A 236 -9.88 25.75 18.99
N GLN A 237 -10.56 26.89 19.16
CA GLN A 237 -10.75 27.49 20.47
C GLN A 237 -11.43 26.43 21.35
N PRO A 238 -10.84 26.04 22.50
CA PRO A 238 -11.57 25.25 23.47
C PRO A 238 -12.80 26.07 23.88
N ARG A 239 -13.99 25.46 23.76
CA ARG A 239 -15.24 26.02 24.28
C ARG A 239 -14.97 26.49 25.72
N ALA A 240 -15.11 27.79 25.95
CA ALA A 240 -15.06 28.35 27.28
C ALA A 240 -16.08 27.61 28.14
N SER A 241 -15.59 26.92 29.18
CA SER A 241 -16.42 26.41 30.26
C SER A 241 -17.06 27.61 30.92
N ASN A 242 -18.35 27.81 30.71
CA ASN A 242 -19.11 28.78 31.49
C ASN A 242 -19.15 28.28 32.95
N HIS A 243 -18.51 29.03 33.84
CA HIS A 243 -18.86 29.06 35.26
C HIS A 243 -20.09 29.94 35.47
#